data_AF-A0A261FMF2-F1
#
_entry.id   AF-A0A261FMF2-F1
#
_cell.length_a   1.000
_cell.length_b   1.000
_cell.length_c   1.000
_cell.angle_alpha   90.00
_cell.angle_beta   90.00
_cell.angle_gamma   90.00
#
_symmetry.space_group_name_H-M   'P 1'
#
loop_
_entity.id
_entity.type
_entity.pdbx_description
1 polymer ?
#
loop_
_entity_poly.entity_id
_entity_poly.type
_entity_poly.pdbx_seq_one_letter_code
_entity_poly.pdbx_strand_id
1 'polypeptide(L)'
;HVVRKYAFHWRYDTAQQRELLNRLWAKTYVLLNLFTPTRKPVRVDQGRDGRRKTVYDEPRTPWARVLEHDAADRAAGGGGYVVDDARRRIEGIIAATNPARLNREIAVIQDELERVSRDRTEAMARRAGLDMGYLGKAIERMRADAGQNDK
;
A
#
# COMPACT_ATOMS: atom_id res chain seq x y z
N HIS A 1 -1.67 2.51 9.10
CA HIS A 1 -0.37 2.76 8.42
C HIS A 1 -0.13 1.68 7.37
N VAL A 2 0.13 2.05 6.12
CA VAL A 2 0.32 1.12 4.98
C VAL A 2 1.42 0.10 5.24
N VAL A 3 2.59 0.55 5.73
CA VAL A 3 3.72 -0.35 6.05
C VAL A 3 3.28 -1.48 6.98
N ARG A 4 2.43 -1.21 7.97
CA ARG A 4 1.96 -2.25 8.92
C ARG A 4 1.04 -3.28 8.29
N LYS A 5 0.31 -2.93 7.23
CA LYS A 5 -0.49 -3.90 6.46
C LYS A 5 0.41 -4.89 5.71
N TYR A 6 1.51 -4.40 5.14
CA TYR A 6 2.45 -5.21 4.38
C TYR A 6 3.52 -5.90 5.25
N ALA A 7 3.87 -5.32 6.39
CA ALA A 7 4.95 -5.84 7.23
C ALA A 7 4.48 -6.87 8.26
N PHE A 8 3.21 -7.25 8.32
CA PHE A 8 2.65 -8.07 9.42
C PHE A 8 2.80 -7.42 10.81
N HIS A 9 2.47 -8.19 11.85
CA HIS A 9 2.43 -7.76 13.26
C HIS A 9 3.55 -8.38 14.10
N TRP A 10 4.79 -8.36 13.60
CA TRP A 10 5.96 -8.81 14.37
C TRP A 10 6.64 -7.67 15.13
N ARG A 11 7.57 -8.04 16.01
CA ARG A 11 8.45 -7.09 16.70
C ARG A 11 9.69 -6.79 15.84
N TYR A 12 9.95 -5.50 15.65
CA TYR A 12 11.09 -4.98 14.90
C TYR A 12 11.99 -4.16 15.83
N ASP A 13 13.07 -4.76 16.32
CA ASP A 13 14.01 -4.18 17.28
C ASP A 13 15.46 -4.15 16.77
N THR A 14 15.73 -4.64 15.56
CA THR A 14 17.09 -4.69 14.98
C THR A 14 17.26 -3.76 13.78
N ALA A 15 18.52 -3.37 13.53
CA ALA A 15 18.88 -2.57 12.36
C ALA A 15 18.57 -3.30 11.04
N GLN A 16 18.74 -4.62 11.01
CA GLN A 16 18.41 -5.46 9.84
C GLN A 16 16.92 -5.40 9.52
N GLN A 17 16.06 -5.53 10.52
CA GLN A 17 14.60 -5.43 10.34
C GLN A 17 14.20 -4.04 9.86
N ARG A 18 14.81 -2.98 10.41
CA ARG A 18 14.59 -1.60 9.95
C ARG A 18 14.93 -1.43 8.47
N GLU A 19 16.05 -2.01 8.03
CA GLU A 19 16.45 -1.94 6.62
C GLU A 19 15.46 -2.67 5.71
N LEU A 20 14.99 -3.85 6.10
CA LEU A 20 13.95 -4.58 5.38
C LEU A 20 12.64 -3.78 5.30
N LEU A 21 12.24 -3.12 6.38
CA LEU A 21 11.06 -2.24 6.40
C LEU A 21 11.21 -1.06 5.44
N ASN A 22 12.39 -0.44 5.36
CA ASN A 22 12.66 0.66 4.43
C ASN A 22 12.58 0.18 2.97
N ARG A 23 13.18 -0.97 2.66
CA ARG A 23 13.11 -1.59 1.33
C ARG A 23 11.67 -1.94 0.96
N LEU A 24 10.90 -2.51 1.89
CA LEU A 24 9.48 -2.82 1.72
C LEU A 24 8.67 -1.55 1.46
N TRP A 25 8.91 -0.49 2.23
CA TRP A 25 8.23 0.80 2.06
C TRP A 25 8.47 1.40 0.67
N ALA A 26 9.73 1.45 0.21
CA ALA A 26 10.05 2.01 -1.10
C ALA A 26 9.28 1.31 -2.23
N LYS A 27 9.18 -0.02 -2.18
CA LYS A 27 8.45 -0.80 -3.21
C LYS A 27 6.94 -0.67 -3.10
N THR A 28 6.40 -0.78 -1.89
CA THR A 28 4.96 -0.63 -1.66
C THR A 28 4.46 0.78 -2.00
N TYR A 29 5.29 1.80 -1.77
CA TYR A 29 5.00 3.17 -2.21
C TYR A 29 4.84 3.27 -3.73
N VAL A 30 5.76 2.68 -4.50
CA VAL A 30 5.66 2.64 -5.97
C VAL A 30 4.40 1.90 -6.41
N LEU A 31 4.15 0.72 -5.85
CA LEU A 31 2.97 -0.09 -6.18
C LEU A 31 1.68 0.71 -5.97
N LEU A 32 1.50 1.26 -4.76
CA LEU A 32 0.24 1.87 -4.37
C LEU A 32 -0.03 3.20 -5.07
N ASN A 33 1.00 4.00 -5.31
CA ASN A 33 0.80 5.32 -5.91
C ASN A 33 0.74 5.27 -7.44
N LEU A 34 1.48 4.36 -8.06
CA LEU A 34 1.65 4.35 -9.51
C LEU A 34 0.84 3.25 -10.20
N PHE A 35 0.53 2.14 -9.51
CA PHE A 35 -0.04 0.95 -10.14
C PHE A 35 -1.33 0.44 -9.49
N THR A 36 -1.71 0.90 -8.30
CA THR A 36 -2.95 0.47 -7.64
C THR A 36 -4.06 1.52 -7.83
N PRO A 37 -5.12 1.22 -8.61
CA PRO A 37 -6.27 2.10 -8.72
C PRO A 37 -7.04 2.18 -7.39
N THR A 38 -7.45 3.39 -7.02
CA THR A 38 -8.26 3.64 -5.83
C THR A 38 -9.55 4.38 -6.19
N ARG A 39 -10.63 4.09 -5.45
CA ARG A 39 -11.92 4.79 -5.56
C ARG A 39 -12.04 5.80 -4.43
N LYS A 40 -12.54 7.00 -4.72
CA LYS A 40 -12.90 7.99 -3.71
C LYS A 40 -14.42 8.22 -3.71
N PRO A 41 -15.02 8.46 -2.54
CA PRO A 41 -16.42 8.88 -2.48
C PRO A 41 -16.56 10.25 -3.14
N VAL A 42 -17.54 10.41 -4.04
CA VAL A 42 -17.78 11.67 -4.77
C VAL A 42 -19.09 12.35 -4.38
N ARG A 43 -20.11 11.57 -4.02
CA ARG A 43 -21.38 12.10 -3.51
C ARG A 43 -22.08 11.07 -2.64
N VAL A 44 -23.09 11.53 -1.90
CA VAL A 44 -24.02 10.67 -1.18
C VAL A 44 -25.40 10.87 -1.77
N ASP A 45 -25.97 9.79 -2.27
CA ASP A 45 -27.34 9.76 -2.79
C ASP A 45 -28.31 9.33 -1.71
N GLN A 46 -29.57 9.73 -1.85
CA GLN A 46 -30.66 9.21 -1.05
C GLN A 46 -31.62 8.44 -1.97
N GLY A 47 -31.83 7.17 -1.65
CA GLY A 47 -32.81 6.34 -2.34
C GLY A 47 -34.24 6.75 -2.03
N ARG A 48 -35.20 6.25 -2.82
CA ARG A 48 -36.64 6.48 -2.62
C ARG A 48 -37.17 5.94 -1.27
N ASP A 49 -36.42 5.02 -0.68
CA ASP A 49 -36.62 4.44 0.66
C ASP A 49 -35.97 5.26 1.79
N GLY A 50 -35.38 6.42 1.47
CA GLY A 50 -34.70 7.31 2.41
C GLY A 50 -33.27 6.89 2.78
N ARG A 51 -32.76 5.75 2.29
CA ARG A 51 -31.43 5.25 2.65
C ARG A 51 -30.33 6.00 1.91
N ARG A 52 -29.26 6.37 2.63
CA ARG A 52 -28.09 7.02 2.07
C ARG A 52 -27.16 6.01 1.42
N LYS A 53 -26.76 6.25 0.17
CA LYS A 53 -25.79 5.43 -0.58
C LYS A 53 -24.62 6.31 -1.02
N THR A 54 -23.41 5.95 -0.62
CA THR A 54 -22.20 6.61 -1.11
C THR A 54 -21.93 6.19 -2.56
N VAL A 55 -21.80 7.16 -3.44
CA VAL A 55 -21.39 6.97 -4.83
C VAL A 55 -19.89 7.24 -4.92
N TYR A 56 -19.20 6.31 -5.56
CA TYR A 56 -17.75 6.36 -5.78
C TYR A 56 -17.47 6.68 -7.24
N ASP A 57 -16.29 7.24 -7.50
CA ASP A 57 -15.81 7.41 -8.87
C ASP A 57 -15.23 6.13 -9.48
N GLU A 58 -14.83 6.25 -10.74
CA GLU A 58 -14.07 5.22 -11.41
C GLU A 58 -12.69 5.06 -10.75
N PRO A 59 -12.19 3.81 -10.60
CA PRO A 59 -10.86 3.58 -10.07
C PRO A 59 -9.78 4.29 -10.88
N ARG A 60 -8.93 5.07 -10.20
CA ARG A 60 -7.75 5.71 -10.80
C ARG A 60 -6.56 5.62 -9.84
N THR A 61 -5.36 5.52 -10.37
CA THR A 61 -4.15 5.54 -9.53
C THR A 61 -3.98 6.92 -8.88
N PRO A 62 -3.40 7.01 -7.68
CA PRO A 62 -3.08 8.29 -7.06
C PRO A 62 -2.30 9.24 -7.99
N TRP A 63 -1.34 8.70 -8.75
CA TRP A 63 -0.61 9.50 -9.75
C TRP A 63 -1.51 10.07 -10.84
N ALA A 64 -2.42 9.28 -11.42
CA ALA A 64 -3.36 9.78 -12.43
C ALA A 64 -4.24 10.92 -11.89
N ARG A 65 -4.61 10.88 -10.60
CA ARG A 65 -5.37 11.96 -9.96
C ARG A 65 -4.55 13.23 -9.78
N VAL A 66 -3.27 13.10 -9.41
CA VAL A 66 -2.36 14.24 -9.32
C VAL A 66 -2.24 14.92 -10.69
N LEU A 67 -2.11 14.15 -11.77
CA LEU A 67 -2.06 14.71 -13.12
C LEU A 67 -3.38 15.40 -13.55
N GLU A 68 -4.52 14.84 -13.16
CA GLU A 68 -5.84 15.46 -13.40
C GLU A 68 -5.95 16.82 -12.69
N HIS A 69 -5.55 16.89 -11.42
CA HIS A 69 -5.54 18.14 -10.67
C HIS A 69 -4.53 19.16 -11.21
N ASP A 70 -3.33 18.71 -11.58
CA ASP A 70 -2.30 19.55 -12.22
C ASP A 70 -2.80 20.16 -13.53
N ALA A 71 -3.43 19.35 -14.38
CA ALA A 71 -4.00 19.83 -15.65
C ALA A 71 -5.14 20.84 -15.44
N ALA A 72 -6.00 20.60 -14.44
CA ALA A 72 -7.10 21.51 -14.11
C ALA A 72 -6.60 22.87 -13.61
N ASP A 73 -5.57 22.89 -12.75
CA ASP A 73 -4.95 24.13 -12.26
C ASP A 73 -4.33 24.95 -13.40
N ARG A 74 -3.56 24.29 -14.27
CA ARG A 74 -2.96 24.92 -15.46
C ARG A 74 -4.04 25.47 -16.41
N ALA A 75 -5.13 24.73 -16.62
CA ALA A 75 -6.24 25.19 -17.46
C ALA A 75 -6.97 26.42 -16.87
N ALA A 76 -6.97 26.56 -15.54
CA ALA A 76 -7.48 27.74 -14.84
C ALA A 76 -6.50 28.92 -14.81
N GLY A 77 -5.32 28.80 -15.47
CA GLY A 77 -4.27 29.83 -15.49
C GLY A 77 -3.28 29.74 -14.33
N GLY A 78 -3.33 28.68 -13.53
CA GLY A 78 -2.39 28.40 -12.45
C GLY A 78 -1.05 27.83 -12.95
N GLY A 79 -0.09 27.69 -12.03
CA GLY A 79 1.25 27.19 -12.32
C GLY A 79 1.37 25.66 -12.43
N GLY A 80 0.32 24.92 -12.07
CA GLY A 80 0.38 23.48 -11.87
C GLY A 80 1.03 23.09 -10.54
N TYR A 81 0.89 21.82 -10.18
CA TYR A 81 1.45 21.21 -8.97
C TYR A 81 2.64 20.29 -9.26
N VAL A 82 2.77 19.84 -10.52
CA VAL A 82 3.79 18.88 -10.94
C VAL A 82 4.78 19.58 -11.87
N VAL A 83 6.02 19.69 -11.39
CA VAL A 83 7.15 20.18 -12.18
C VAL A 83 7.54 19.14 -13.25
N ASP A 84 7.90 19.59 -14.44
CA ASP A 84 8.12 18.73 -15.61
C ASP A 84 9.21 17.67 -15.39
N ASP A 85 10.29 18.00 -14.67
CA ASP A 85 11.34 17.03 -14.31
C ASP A 85 10.81 15.91 -13.40
N ALA A 86 9.95 16.26 -12.44
CA ALA A 86 9.33 15.29 -11.55
C ALA A 86 8.36 14.39 -12.32
N ARG A 87 7.56 14.96 -13.24
CA ARG A 87 6.69 14.18 -14.14
C ARG A 87 7.52 13.19 -14.95
N ARG A 88 8.54 13.65 -15.67
CA ARG A 88 9.41 12.78 -16.49
C ARG A 88 10.04 11.65 -15.68
N ARG A 89 10.53 11.96 -14.48
CA ARG A 89 11.11 10.95 -13.58
C ARG A 89 10.08 9.88 -13.20
N ILE A 90 8.87 10.27 -12.80
CA ILE A 90 7.82 9.33 -12.38
C ILE A 90 7.32 8.50 -13.56
N GLU A 91 7.10 9.12 -14.72
CA GLU A 91 6.72 8.40 -15.94
C GLU A 91 7.80 7.41 -16.39
N GLY A 92 9.08 7.77 -16.24
CA GLY A 92 10.20 6.85 -16.44
C GLY A 92 10.18 5.66 -15.49
N ILE A 93 9.86 5.87 -14.21
CA ILE A 93 9.67 4.77 -13.24
C ILE A 93 8.51 3.88 -13.69
N ILE A 94 7.39 4.44 -14.12
CA ILE A 94 6.23 3.68 -14.58
C ILE A 94 6.61 2.80 -15.78
N ALA A 95 7.24 3.39 -16.79
CA ALA A 95 7.65 2.69 -18.01
C ALA A 95 8.66 1.57 -17.75
N ALA A 96 9.56 1.76 -16.79
CA ALA A 96 10.59 0.77 -16.45
C ALA A 96 10.12 -0.33 -15.46
N THR A 97 8.97 -0.15 -14.82
CA THR A 97 8.53 -1.06 -13.74
C THR A 97 7.49 -2.06 -14.25
N ASN A 98 7.79 -3.35 -14.09
CA ASN A 98 6.80 -4.42 -14.25
C ASN A 98 6.08 -4.65 -12.91
N PRO A 99 4.75 -4.42 -12.81
CA PRO A 99 4.01 -4.58 -11.55
C PRO A 99 4.07 -6.00 -10.96
N ALA A 100 4.01 -7.03 -11.81
CA ALA A 100 4.08 -8.42 -11.34
C ALA A 100 5.45 -8.73 -10.73
N ARG A 101 6.52 -8.19 -11.32
CA ARG A 101 7.87 -8.31 -10.76
C ARG A 101 7.97 -7.56 -9.43
N LEU A 102 7.40 -6.34 -9.36
CA LEU A 102 7.38 -5.55 -8.14
C LEU A 102 6.69 -6.29 -6.98
N ASN A 103 5.56 -6.94 -7.24
CA ASN A 103 4.84 -7.74 -6.23
C ASN A 103 5.68 -8.94 -5.75
N ARG A 104 6.38 -9.64 -6.65
CA ARG A 104 7.30 -10.72 -6.26
C ARG A 104 8.42 -10.21 -5.36
N GLU A 105 9.01 -9.05 -5.70
CA GLU A 105 10.07 -8.45 -4.90
C GLU A 105 9.56 -7.99 -3.51
N ILE A 106 8.31 -7.54 -3.42
CA ILE A 106 7.65 -7.23 -2.14
C ILE A 106 7.49 -8.51 -1.31
N ALA A 107 6.99 -9.59 -1.89
CA ALA A 107 6.81 -10.88 -1.21
C ALA A 107 8.13 -11.43 -0.66
N VAL A 108 9.22 -11.36 -1.43
CA VAL A 108 10.55 -11.77 -0.97
C VAL A 108 10.99 -11.00 0.28
N ILE A 109 10.76 -9.67 0.32
CA ILE A 109 11.11 -8.87 1.50
C ILE A 109 10.21 -9.22 2.70
N GLN A 110 8.93 -9.52 2.45
CA GLN A 110 8.01 -9.96 3.51
C GLN A 110 8.44 -11.31 4.11
N ASP A 111 8.86 -12.26 3.28
CA ASP A 111 9.39 -13.56 3.73
C ASP A 111 10.68 -13.39 4.52
N GLU A 112 11.60 -12.54 4.04
CA GLU A 112 12.83 -12.19 4.76
C GLU A 112 12.52 -11.57 6.13
N LEU A 113 11.58 -10.62 6.17
CA LEU A 113 11.17 -9.93 7.39
C LEU A 113 10.51 -10.86 8.39
N GLU A 114 9.63 -11.75 7.93
CA GLU A 114 9.02 -12.77 8.79
C GLU A 114 10.08 -13.67 9.40
N ARG A 115 10.99 -14.22 8.58
CA ARG A 115 12.05 -15.12 9.03
C ARG A 115 12.90 -14.53 10.16
N VAL A 116 13.21 -13.22 10.09
CA VAL A 116 14.07 -12.56 11.10
C VAL A 116 13.30 -12.02 12.31
N SER A 117 11.97 -12.00 12.29
CA SER A 117 11.16 -11.39 13.36
C SER A 117 10.23 -12.37 14.08
N ARG A 118 9.88 -13.49 13.45
CA ARG A 118 8.90 -14.45 13.94
C ARG A 118 9.29 -15.08 15.26
N ASP A 119 10.41 -15.81 15.31
CA ASP A 119 10.84 -16.58 16.48
C ASP A 119 10.95 -15.70 17.74
N ARG A 120 11.49 -14.49 17.57
CA ARG A 120 11.63 -13.53 18.66
C ARG A 120 10.27 -13.08 19.19
N THR A 121 9.35 -12.75 18.29
CA THR A 121 8.00 -12.31 18.65
C THR A 121 7.23 -13.44 19.35
N GLU A 122 7.31 -14.65 18.82
CA GLU A 122 6.70 -15.85 19.42
C GLU A 122 7.29 -16.17 20.80
N ALA A 123 8.61 -16.04 20.96
CA ALA A 123 9.26 -16.24 22.26
C ALA A 123 8.80 -15.21 23.30
N MET A 124 8.64 -13.94 22.91
CA MET A 124 8.14 -12.89 23.81
C MET A 124 6.69 -13.11 24.20
N ALA A 125 5.83 -13.47 23.25
CA ALA A 125 4.42 -13.73 23.53
C ALA A 125 4.23 -14.93 24.46
N ARG A 126 4.99 -16.02 24.25
CA ARG A 126 5.01 -17.16 25.17
C ARG A 126 5.41 -16.75 26.59
N ARG A 127 6.45 -15.92 26.74
CA ARG A 127 6.89 -15.39 28.04
C ARG A 127 5.84 -14.51 28.71
N ALA A 128 5.04 -13.79 27.92
CA ALA A 128 3.96 -12.94 28.40
C ALA A 128 2.64 -13.70 28.65
N GLY A 129 2.58 -15.02 28.42
CA GLY A 129 1.36 -15.81 28.55
C GLY A 129 0.29 -15.50 27.51
N LEU A 130 0.66 -14.89 26.38
CA LEU A 130 -0.26 -14.52 25.31
C LEU A 130 -0.44 -15.69 24.33
N ASP A 131 -1.69 -16.01 23.99
CA ASP A 131 -2.00 -17.01 22.97
C ASP A 131 -1.63 -16.51 21.56
N MET A 132 -0.66 -17.20 20.96
CA MET A 132 -0.16 -16.90 19.61
C MET A 132 -1.07 -17.36 18.48
N GLY A 133 -2.09 -18.20 18.76
CA GLY A 133 -3.06 -18.63 17.77
C GLY A 133 -3.86 -17.47 17.15
N TYR A 134 -4.05 -16.39 17.92
CA TYR A 134 -4.72 -15.17 17.44
C TYR A 134 -3.85 -14.38 16.44
N LEU A 135 -2.54 -14.25 16.71
CA LEU A 135 -1.61 -13.56 15.80
C LEU A 135 -1.40 -14.35 14.50
N GLY A 136 -1.27 -15.69 14.60
CA GLY A 136 -1.16 -16.55 13.42
C GLY A 136 -2.35 -16.42 12.46
N LYS A 137 -3.58 -16.46 13.00
CA LYS A 137 -4.80 -16.24 12.19
C LYS A 137 -4.86 -14.84 11.57
N ALA A 138 -4.40 -13.81 12.29
CA ALA A 138 -4.34 -12.45 11.76
C ALA A 138 -3.31 -12.31 10.62
N ILE A 139 -2.15 -12.98 10.74
CA ILE A 139 -1.10 -12.99 9.70
C ILE A 139 -1.59 -13.73 8.44
N GLU A 140 -2.19 -14.91 8.60
CA GLU A 140 -2.77 -15.67 7.48
C GLU A 140 -3.87 -14.87 6.76
N ARG A 141 -4.70 -14.15 7.52
CA ARG A 141 -5.68 -13.23 6.93
C ARG A 141 -5.03 -12.10 6.14
N MET A 142 -3.95 -11.51 6.65
CA MET A 142 -3.21 -10.46 5.92
C MET A 142 -2.52 -10.98 4.67
N ARG A 143 -2.00 -12.22 4.69
CA ARG A 143 -1.46 -12.90 3.49
C ARG A 143 -2.55 -13.11 2.45
N ALA A 144 -3.72 -13.60 2.86
CA ALA A 144 -4.86 -13.80 1.97
C ALA A 144 -5.33 -12.46 1.36
N ASP A 145 -5.43 -11.40 2.16
CA ASP A 145 -5.82 -10.06 1.68
C ASP A 145 -4.76 -9.43 0.75
N ALA A 146 -3.48 -9.72 0.97
CA ALA A 146 -2.40 -9.26 0.09
C ALA A 146 -2.41 -10.01 -1.26
N GLY A 147 -2.68 -11.32 -1.26
CA GLY A 147 -2.76 -12.14 -2.47
C GLY A 147 -4.06 -11.99 -3.27
N GLN A 148 -5.16 -11.53 -2.65
CA GLN A 148 -6.43 -11.28 -3.35
C GLN A 148 -6.44 -9.99 -4.18
N ASN A 149 -5.52 -9.05 -3.91
CA ASN A 149 -5.41 -7.81 -4.66
C ASN A 149 -4.64 -7.95 -6.00
N ASP A 150 -4.24 -9.18 -6.36
CA ASP A 150 -3.50 -9.58 -7.56
C ASP A 150 -4.37 -10.28 -8.62
N LYS A 151 -5.71 -10.21 -8.50
CA LYS A 151 -6.67 -10.75 -9.49
C LYS A 151 -7.58 -9.69 -10.08
#